data_AF-A0A4U0QC98-F1
#
_entry.id   AF-A0A4U0QC98-F1
#
_cell.length_a   1.000
_cell.length_b   1.000
_cell.length_c   1.000
_cell.angle_alpha   90.00
_cell.angle_beta   90.00
_cell.angle_gamma   90.00
#
_symmetry.space_group_name_H-M   'P 1'
#
loop_
_entity.id
_entity.type
_entity.pdbx_description
1 polymer ?
#
loop_
_entity_poly.entity_id
_entity_poly.type
_entity_poly.pdbx_seq_one_letter_code
_entity_poly.pdbx_strand_id
1 'polypeptide(L)'
;MSEYKDTFRPFHRLAASLIGLLHAHLGIFAIELEEARERVLRTLVLGFVGAGLLVMCLVALASALVLALPAEWRIAVLAGAGVVFLALGAGLIWMAWAGFARGPTPFAVTMEELRRDRERLLS
;
A
#
# COMPACT_ATOMS: atom_id res chain seq x y z
N MET A 1 18.53 50.86 -31.51
CA MET A 1 18.77 49.48 -31.02
C MET A 1 18.40 49.40 -29.54
N SER A 2 17.10 49.55 -29.21
CA SER A 2 16.60 49.62 -27.83
C SER A 2 15.16 49.13 -27.75
N GLU A 3 14.90 47.90 -28.18
CA GLU A 3 13.52 47.37 -28.19
C GLU A 3 13.43 45.88 -27.85
N TYR A 4 14.36 45.34 -27.06
CA TYR A 4 14.37 43.93 -26.67
C TYR A 4 14.68 43.72 -25.18
N LYS A 5 14.06 44.48 -24.27
CA LYS A 5 14.30 44.29 -22.82
C LYS A 5 13.06 44.16 -21.94
N ASP A 6 11.86 44.34 -22.50
CA ASP A 6 10.63 44.37 -21.69
C ASP A 6 9.79 43.08 -21.75
N THR A 7 10.08 42.14 -22.65
CA THR A 7 9.31 40.89 -22.79
C THR A 7 9.66 39.82 -21.73
N PHE A 8 10.75 39.97 -20.96
CA PHE A 8 11.22 38.94 -20.02
C PHE A 8 10.63 39.04 -18.61
N ARG A 9 10.16 40.23 -18.20
CA ARG A 9 9.53 40.48 -16.88
C ARG A 9 8.20 39.74 -16.64
N PRO A 10 7.32 39.53 -17.65
CA PRO A 10 6.08 38.77 -17.48
C PRO A 10 6.33 37.30 -17.10
N PHE A 11 7.34 36.67 -17.72
CA PHE A 11 7.68 35.26 -17.47
C PHE A 11 8.15 35.03 -16.03
N HIS A 12 8.95 35.93 -15.48
CA HIS A 12 9.41 35.81 -14.10
C HIS A 12 8.26 35.93 -13.09
N ARG A 13 7.28 36.79 -13.35
CA ARG A 13 6.07 36.92 -12.50
C ARG A 13 5.13 35.72 -12.62
N LEU A 14 4.96 35.18 -13.82
CA LEU A 14 4.19 33.95 -14.05
C LEU A 14 4.87 32.74 -13.39
N ALA A 15 6.19 32.61 -13.51
CA ALA A 15 6.96 31.57 -12.85
C ALA A 15 6.89 31.67 -11.32
N ALA A 16 7.02 32.88 -10.75
CA ALA A 16 6.88 33.09 -9.32
C ALA A 16 5.47 32.77 -8.81
N SER A 17 4.42 33.07 -9.60
CA SER A 17 3.04 32.76 -9.25
C SER A 17 2.73 31.26 -9.32
N LEU A 18 3.26 30.57 -10.34
CA LEU A 18 3.18 29.10 -10.46
C LEU A 18 3.93 28.40 -9.33
N ILE A 19 5.12 28.89 -8.98
CA ILE A 19 5.90 28.36 -7.86
C ILE A 19 5.16 28.60 -6.54
N GLY A 20 4.56 29.78 -6.33
CA GLY A 20 3.76 30.08 -5.14
C GLY A 20 2.50 29.20 -5.01
N LEU A 21 1.81 28.95 -6.12
CA LEU A 21 0.66 28.03 -6.19
C LEU A 21 1.07 26.59 -5.93
N LEU A 22 2.19 26.15 -6.51
CA LEU A 22 2.73 24.82 -6.30
C LEU A 22 3.17 24.62 -4.84
N HIS A 23 3.79 25.63 -4.22
CA HIS A 23 4.19 25.58 -2.82
C HIS A 23 3.00 25.44 -1.86
N ALA A 24 1.92 26.20 -2.13
CA ALA A 24 0.72 26.15 -1.31
C ALA A 24 -0.03 24.81 -1.42
N HIS A 25 -0.03 24.18 -2.61
CA HIS A 25 -0.69 22.89 -2.81
C HIS A 25 0.17 21.71 -2.39
N LEU A 26 1.49 21.72 -2.63
CA LEU A 26 2.40 20.65 -2.20
C LEU A 26 2.46 20.51 -0.68
N GLY A 27 2.35 21.63 0.07
CA GLY A 27 2.24 21.56 1.53
C GLY A 27 1.01 20.78 2.01
N ILE A 28 -0.13 20.99 1.35
CA ILE A 28 -1.39 20.28 1.68
C ILE A 28 -1.33 18.82 1.18
N PHE A 29 -0.82 18.58 -0.03
CA PHE A 29 -0.63 17.23 -0.57
C PHE A 29 0.34 16.38 0.27
N ALA A 30 1.41 16.98 0.78
CA ALA A 30 2.36 16.28 1.65
C ALA A 30 1.69 15.81 2.96
N ILE A 31 0.84 16.66 3.54
CA ILE A 31 0.09 16.34 4.76
C ILE A 31 -0.94 15.24 4.48
N GLU A 32 -1.71 15.34 3.39
CA GLU A 32 -2.67 14.31 2.99
C GLU A 32 -1.99 12.96 2.68
N LEU A 33 -0.79 12.99 2.09
CA LEU A 33 -0.01 11.78 1.79
C LEU A 33 0.52 11.12 3.06
N GLU A 34 0.93 11.91 4.06
CA GLU A 34 1.37 11.41 5.35
C GLU A 34 0.21 10.75 6.11
N GLU A 35 -0.97 11.36 6.10
CA GLU A 35 -2.19 10.76 6.66
C GLU A 35 -2.60 9.47 5.92
N ALA A 36 -2.52 9.45 4.59
CA ALA A 36 -2.81 8.26 3.79
C ALA A 36 -1.82 7.13 4.11
N ARG A 37 -0.52 7.45 4.22
CA ARG A 37 0.53 6.51 4.58
C ARG A 37 0.31 5.92 5.98
N GLU A 38 0.02 6.75 6.97
CA GLU A 38 -0.24 6.30 8.33
C GLU A 38 -1.47 5.40 8.39
N ARG A 39 -2.56 5.77 7.68
CA ARG A 39 -3.78 4.97 7.61
C ARG A 39 -3.54 3.60 6.96
N VAL A 40 -2.77 3.55 5.86
CA VAL A 40 -2.42 2.29 5.19
C VAL A 40 -1.53 1.43 6.08
N LEU A 41 -0.48 1.99 6.67
CA LEU A 41 0.41 1.26 7.58
C LEU A 41 -0.36 0.72 8.79
N ARG A 42 -1.23 1.53 9.38
CA ARG A 42 -2.09 1.12 10.50
C ARG A 42 -2.99 -0.04 10.10
N THR A 43 -3.70 0.06 8.98
CA THR A 43 -4.55 -1.03 8.46
C THR A 43 -3.74 -2.29 8.14
N LEU A 44 -2.52 -2.13 7.59
CA LEU A 44 -1.64 -3.25 7.27
C LEU A 44 -1.20 -3.99 8.54
N VAL A 45 -0.77 -3.25 9.56
CA VAL A 45 -0.36 -3.81 10.86
C VAL A 45 -1.53 -4.50 11.55
N LEU A 46 -2.70 -3.85 11.62
CA LEU A 46 -3.91 -4.45 12.19
C LEU A 46 -4.34 -5.71 11.42
N GLY A 47 -4.29 -5.66 10.09
CA GLY A 47 -4.59 -6.81 9.24
C GLY A 47 -3.64 -7.97 9.47
N PHE A 48 -2.33 -7.71 9.56
CA PHE A 48 -1.32 -8.72 9.81
C PHE A 48 -1.46 -9.34 11.21
N VAL A 49 -1.62 -8.52 12.24
CA VAL A 49 -1.82 -8.99 13.62
C VAL A 49 -3.11 -9.80 13.74
N GLY A 50 -4.21 -9.30 13.17
CA GLY A 50 -5.50 -9.99 13.18
C GLY A 50 -5.46 -11.33 12.44
N ALA A 51 -4.83 -11.37 11.26
CA ALA A 51 -4.62 -12.60 10.50
C ALA A 51 -3.78 -13.62 11.30
N GLY A 52 -2.69 -13.18 11.94
CA GLY A 52 -1.88 -14.03 12.80
C GLY A 52 -2.67 -14.62 13.97
N LEU A 53 -3.48 -13.80 14.64
CA LEU A 53 -4.32 -14.23 15.76
C LEU A 53 -5.38 -15.27 15.33
N LEU A 54 -5.99 -15.08 14.16
CA LEU A 54 -6.92 -16.04 13.57
C LEU A 54 -6.24 -17.38 13.27
N VAL A 55 -5.04 -17.36 12.68
CA VAL A 55 -4.28 -18.59 12.41
C VAL A 55 -3.95 -19.32 13.71
N MET A 56 -3.48 -18.61 14.74
CA MET A 56 -3.20 -19.22 16.04
C MET A 56 -4.47 -19.83 16.68
N CYS A 57 -5.61 -19.14 16.61
CA CYS A 57 -6.89 -19.64 17.10
C CYS A 57 -7.32 -20.92 16.36
N LEU A 58 -7.19 -20.93 15.03
CA LEU A 58 -7.50 -22.08 14.20
C LEU A 58 -6.63 -23.30 14.51
N VAL A 59 -5.32 -23.09 14.70
CA VAL A 59 -4.38 -24.16 15.10
C VAL A 59 -4.73 -24.69 16.49
N ALA A 60 -5.05 -23.81 17.45
CA ALA A 60 -5.45 -24.20 18.79
C ALA A 60 -6.76 -25.02 18.79
N LEU A 61 -7.77 -24.59 18.03
CA LEU A 61 -9.03 -25.31 17.85
C LEU A 61 -8.82 -26.68 17.19
N ALA A 62 -8.01 -26.75 16.13
CA ALA A 62 -7.69 -28.01 15.47
C ALA A 62 -6.97 -28.98 16.43
N SER A 63 -6.03 -28.47 17.22
CA SER A 63 -5.32 -29.25 18.24
C SER A 63 -6.26 -29.75 19.34
N ALA A 64 -7.17 -28.89 19.84
CA ALA A 64 -8.17 -29.27 20.83
C ALA A 64 -9.12 -30.35 20.31
N LEU A 65 -9.56 -30.23 19.06
CA LEU A 65 -10.39 -31.23 18.40
C LEU A 65 -9.66 -32.59 18.31
N VAL A 66 -8.40 -32.59 17.88
CA VAL A 66 -7.59 -33.81 17.78
C VAL A 66 -7.41 -34.48 19.14
N LEU A 67 -7.19 -33.70 20.21
CA LEU A 67 -7.08 -34.23 21.57
C LEU A 67 -8.38 -34.87 22.05
N ALA A 68 -9.54 -34.31 21.67
CA ALA A 68 -10.86 -34.83 22.00
C ALA A 68 -11.21 -36.13 21.25
N LEU A 69 -10.57 -36.41 20.11
CA LEU A 69 -10.79 -37.65 19.36
C LEU A 69 -9.99 -38.85 19.90
N PRO A 70 -10.53 -40.08 19.77
CA PRO A 70 -9.81 -41.31 20.06
C PRO A 70 -8.58 -41.49 19.16
N ALA A 71 -7.53 -42.14 19.68
CA ALA A 71 -6.18 -42.18 19.10
C ALA A 71 -6.12 -42.67 17.65
N GLU A 72 -7.06 -43.54 17.28
CA GLU A 72 -7.17 -44.19 15.97
C GLU A 72 -7.39 -43.19 14.82
N TRP A 73 -8.07 -42.07 15.07
CA TRP A 73 -8.43 -41.09 14.05
C TRP A 73 -7.62 -39.79 14.10
N ARG A 74 -6.76 -39.62 15.12
CA ARG A 74 -6.01 -38.36 15.35
C ARG A 74 -5.18 -37.93 14.14
N ILE A 75 -4.47 -38.86 13.52
CA ILE A 75 -3.58 -38.56 12.38
C ILE A 75 -4.41 -38.17 11.14
N ALA A 76 -5.52 -38.87 10.87
CA ALA A 76 -6.39 -38.57 9.74
C ALA A 76 -7.05 -37.18 9.88
N VAL A 77 -7.50 -36.83 11.09
CA VAL A 77 -8.07 -35.51 11.38
C VAL A 77 -7.02 -34.41 11.32
N LEU A 78 -5.80 -34.64 11.83
CA LEU A 78 -4.67 -33.71 11.70
C LEU A 78 -4.32 -33.45 10.24
N ALA A 79 -4.20 -34.51 9.44
CA ALA A 79 -3.88 -34.40 8.02
C ALA A 79 -4.98 -33.65 7.25
N GLY A 80 -6.26 -33.96 7.51
CA GLY A 80 -7.39 -33.27 6.91
C GLY A 80 -7.44 -31.79 7.29
N ALA A 81 -7.27 -31.46 8.57
CA ALA A 81 -7.20 -30.07 9.03
C ALA A 81 -6.02 -29.33 8.38
N GLY A 82 -4.85 -29.97 8.26
CA GLY A 82 -3.68 -29.43 7.59
C GLY A 82 -3.95 -29.07 6.12
N VAL A 83 -4.62 -29.96 5.38
CA VAL A 83 -5.00 -29.72 3.98
C VAL A 83 -5.97 -28.54 3.87
N VAL A 84 -6.97 -28.47 4.76
CA VAL A 84 -7.93 -27.35 4.79
C VAL A 84 -7.21 -26.03 5.07
N PHE A 85 -6.31 -25.98 6.05
CA PHE A 85 -5.56 -24.76 6.34
C PHE A 85 -4.61 -24.37 5.21
N LEU A 86 -3.96 -25.34 4.55
CA LEU A 86 -3.14 -25.07 3.37
C LEU A 86 -3.96 -24.49 2.22
N ALA A 87 -5.15 -25.05 1.95
CA ALA A 87 -6.03 -24.54 0.90
C ALA A 87 -6.53 -23.13 1.19
N LEU A 88 -6.96 -22.86 2.43
CA LEU A 88 -7.39 -21.53 2.87
C LEU A 88 -6.22 -20.53 2.82
N GLY A 89 -5.05 -20.90 3.31
CA GLY A 89 -3.85 -20.06 3.27
C GLY A 89 -3.43 -19.73 1.83
N ALA A 90 -3.40 -20.72 0.95
CA ALA A 90 -3.11 -20.52 -0.47
C ALA A 90 -4.14 -19.60 -1.15
N GLY A 91 -5.43 -19.78 -0.85
CA GLY A 91 -6.51 -18.93 -1.36
C GLY A 91 -6.40 -17.48 -0.90
N LEU A 92 -6.08 -17.25 0.37
CA LEU A 92 -5.86 -15.91 0.92
C LEU A 92 -4.62 -15.24 0.28
N ILE A 93 -3.52 -15.97 0.13
CA ILE A 93 -2.31 -15.47 -0.56
C ILE A 93 -2.64 -15.12 -2.01
N TRP A 94 -3.38 -15.97 -2.71
CA TRP A 94 -3.81 -15.74 -4.08
C TRP A 94 -4.70 -14.49 -4.20
N MET A 95 -5.68 -14.33 -3.30
CA MET A 95 -6.54 -13.13 -3.27
C MET A 95 -5.75 -11.86 -2.97
N ALA A 96 -4.81 -11.92 -2.02
CA ALA A 96 -3.93 -10.80 -1.71
C ALA A 96 -3.05 -10.43 -2.91
N TRP A 97 -2.43 -11.42 -3.57
CA TRP A 97 -1.65 -11.22 -4.79
C TRP A 97 -2.49 -10.67 -5.94
N ALA A 98 -3.70 -11.19 -6.15
CA ALA A 98 -4.61 -10.69 -7.17
C ALA A 98 -5.06 -9.25 -6.88
N GLY A 99 -5.23 -8.89 -5.61
CA GLY A 99 -5.51 -7.52 -5.17
C GLY A 99 -4.35 -6.57 -5.43
N PHE A 100 -3.11 -6.97 -5.12
CA PHE A 100 -1.91 -6.20 -5.45
C PHE A 100 -1.67 -6.06 -6.95
N ALA A 101 -1.92 -7.11 -7.74
CA ALA A 101 -1.75 -7.10 -9.19
C ALA A 101 -2.82 -6.27 -9.93
N ARG A 102 -3.99 -6.06 -9.32
CA ARG A 102 -5.11 -5.30 -9.91
C ARG A 102 -5.36 -3.94 -9.26
N GLY A 103 -4.65 -3.64 -8.17
CA GLY A 103 -4.78 -2.38 -7.45
C GLY A 103 -4.01 -1.24 -8.13
N PRO A 104 -4.52 -0.01 -8.10
CA PRO A 104 -3.76 1.14 -8.58
C PRO A 104 -2.46 1.25 -7.76
N THR A 105 -1.32 1.29 -8.45
CA THR A 105 -0.01 1.48 -7.82
C THR A 105 -0.04 2.74 -6.96
N PRO A 106 0.19 2.65 -5.63
CA PRO A 106 -0.03 3.76 -4.69
C PRO A 106 0.96 4.93 -4.84
N PHE A 107 1.81 4.90 -5.87
CA PHE A 107 2.84 5.90 -6.17
C PHE A 107 2.77 6.43 -7.61
N ALA A 108 1.68 6.19 -8.34
CA ALA A 108 1.53 6.71 -9.71
C ALA A 108 1.63 8.24 -9.75
N VAL A 109 1.05 8.92 -8.76
CA VAL A 109 1.11 10.39 -8.63
C VAL A 109 2.54 10.85 -8.31
N THR A 110 3.24 10.15 -7.40
CA THR A 110 4.61 10.48 -6.99
C THR A 110 5.65 10.21 -8.08
N MET A 111 5.48 9.16 -8.89
CA MET A 111 6.34 8.88 -10.04
C MET A 111 6.16 9.91 -11.16
N GLU A 112 4.94 10.37 -11.40
CA GLU A 112 4.66 11.39 -12.41
C GLU A 112 5.21 12.77 -12.00
N GLU A 113 5.15 13.10 -10.70
CA GLU A 113 5.79 14.29 -10.13
C GLU A 113 7.33 14.22 -10.21
N LEU A 114 7.93 13.09 -9.85
CA LEU A 114 9.38 12.87 -9.98
C LEU A 114 9.84 12.91 -11.44
N ARG A 115 9.01 12.45 -12.38
CA ARG A 115 9.30 12.50 -13.83
C ARG A 115 9.30 13.94 -14.34
N ARG A 116 8.35 14.77 -13.88
CA ARG A 116 8.27 16.20 -14.23
C ARG A 116 9.40 17.02 -13.62
N ASP A 117 9.82 16.73 -12.39
CA ASP A 117 10.97 17.41 -11.78
C ASP A 117 12.27 17.07 -12.50
N ARG A 118 12.42 15.82 -12.97
CA ARG A 118 13.57 15.44 -13.80
C ARG A 118 13.57 16.17 -15.15
N GLU A 119 12.43 16.28 -15.81
CA GLU A 119 12.34 17.01 -17.08
C GLU A 119 12.64 18.51 -16.93
N ARG A 120 12.25 19.13 -15.81
CA ARG A 120 12.57 20.54 -15.50
C ARG A 120 14.03 20.78 -15.11
N LEU A 121 14.71 19.78 -14.55
CA LEU A 121 16.15 19.87 -14.21
C LEU A 121 17.06 19.59 -15.40
N LEU A 122 16.57 18.90 -16.43
CA LEU A 122 17.33 18.56 -17.64
C LEU A 122 17.00 19.45 -18.84
N SER A 123 16.03 20.37 -18.72
CA SER A 123 15.67 21.40 -19.71
C SER A 123 16.28 22.75 -19.36
#